data_AF-A0A2S4KLA8-F1
#
_entry.id   AF-A0A2S4KLA8-F1
#
_cell.length_a   1.000
_cell.length_b   1.000
_cell.length_c   1.000
_cell.angle_alpha   90.00
_cell.angle_beta   90.00
_cell.angle_gamma   90.00
#
_symmetry.space_group_name_H-M   'P 1'
#
loop_
_entity.id
_entity.type
_entity.pdbx_description
1 polymer ?
#
loop_
_entity_poly.entity_id
_entity_poly.type
_entity_poly.pdbx_seq_one_letter_code
_entity_poly.pdbx_strand_id
1 'polypeptide(L)' 'MADLEGGNFSISNPGIFGSMFGTPLINFPQAAVFNMNSIIEDVVAIDGKPEIRPVGQSSMLCCTNNKC' A
#
# COMPACT_ATOMS: atom_id res chain seq x y z
N MET A 1 8.96 18.15 16.83
CA MET A 1 8.87 16.70 17.14
C MET A 1 7.43 16.29 17.45
N ALA A 2 6.60 17.15 18.05
CA ALA A 2 5.17 16.89 18.26
C ALA A 2 4.38 16.52 16.99
N ASP A 3 4.75 17.05 15.82
CA ASP A 3 4.03 16.79 14.56
C ASP A 3 4.16 15.36 14.01
N LEU A 4 5.10 14.57 14.54
CA LEU A 4 5.35 13.18 14.10
C LEU A 4 4.81 12.14 15.10
N GLU A 5 4.23 12.59 16.21
CA GLU A 5 3.70 11.72 17.28
C GLU A 5 2.17 11.56 17.17
N GLY A 6 1.65 10.37 17.53
CA GLY A 6 0.20 10.13 17.64
C GLY A 6 -0.54 9.71 16.36
N GLY A 7 0.18 9.37 15.28
CA GLY A 7 -0.46 8.81 14.08
C GLY A 7 -1.07 7.41 14.33
N ASN A 8 -2.29 7.17 13.86
CA ASN A 8 -2.99 5.87 13.97
C ASN A 8 -2.80 4.97 12.74
N PHE A 9 -2.41 5.58 11.62
CA PHE A 9 -2.30 4.98 10.31
C PHE A 9 -1.11 5.58 9.56
N SER A 10 -0.31 4.73 8.92
CA SER A 10 0.81 5.17 8.08
C SER A 10 0.56 4.89 6.61
N ILE A 11 0.93 5.85 5.77
CA ILE A 11 1.01 5.68 4.32
C ILE A 11 2.47 5.64 3.93
N SER A 12 2.88 4.60 3.21
CA SER A 12 4.23 4.44 2.67
C SER A 12 4.16 4.25 1.17
N ASN A 13 5.08 4.86 0.43
CA ASN A 13 5.11 4.81 -1.04
C ASN A 13 6.45 4.26 -1.53
N PRO A 14 6.66 2.93 -1.48
CA PRO A 14 7.83 2.30 -2.09
C PRO A 14 7.76 2.27 -3.63
N GLY A 15 6.61 2.62 -4.24
CA GLY A 15 6.43 2.64 -5.70
C GLY A 15 7.37 3.59 -6.44
N ILE A 16 7.89 4.63 -5.77
CA ILE A 16 8.93 5.50 -6.34
C ILE A 16 10.22 4.74 -6.69
N PHE A 17 10.49 3.63 -6.01
CA PHE A 17 11.67 2.79 -6.24
C PHE A 17 11.42 1.62 -7.21
N GLY A 18 10.25 1.57 -7.85
CA GLY A 18 9.89 0.45 -8.71
C GLY A 18 9.43 -0.80 -7.94
N SER A 19 9.12 -0.69 -6.64
CA SER A 19 8.62 -1.82 -5.86
C SER A 19 7.24 -2.22 -6.33
N MET A 20 7.13 -3.42 -6.89
CA MET A 20 5.86 -4.02 -7.32
C MET A 20 5.09 -4.57 -6.12
N PHE A 21 5.79 -5.27 -5.22
CA PHE A 21 5.17 -5.92 -4.07
C PHE A 21 6.09 -5.85 -2.85
N GLY A 22 5.49 -5.68 -1.67
CA GLY A 22 6.23 -5.75 -0.41
C GLY A 22 5.28 -5.73 0.78
N THR A 23 5.58 -6.52 1.81
CA THR A 23 4.83 -6.52 3.06
C THR A 23 5.25 -5.29 3.88
N PRO A 24 4.39 -4.29 4.07
CA PRO A 24 4.74 -3.16 4.94
C PRO A 24 4.91 -3.62 6.38
N LEU A 25 5.84 -3.01 7.12
CA LEU A 25 6.01 -3.24 8.55
C LEU A 25 5.22 -2.19 9.33
N ILE A 26 4.41 -2.63 10.29
CA ILE A 26 3.65 -1.74 11.17
C ILE A 26 4.59 -1.12 12.21
N ASN A 27 4.51 0.20 12.35
CA ASN A 27 5.20 0.93 13.42
C ASN A 27 4.29 1.04 14.64
N PHE A 28 4.51 0.20 15.66
CA PHE A 28 3.69 0.20 16.87
C PHE A 28 3.74 1.58 17.56
N PRO A 29 2.60 2.16 18.02
CA PRO A 29 1.28 1.57 18.26
C PRO A 29 0.24 1.73 17.12
N GLN A 30 0.65 1.93 15.87
CA GLN A 30 -0.30 2.12 14.76
C GLN A 30 -1.11 0.87 14.45
N ALA A 31 -2.36 1.04 14.03
CA ALA A 31 -3.27 -0.07 13.75
C ALA A 31 -3.06 -0.67 12.36
N ALA A 32 -2.65 0.14 11.38
CA ALA A 32 -2.46 -0.30 10.01
C ALA A 32 -1.48 0.58 9.25
N VAL A 33 -0.92 0.00 8.19
CA VAL A 33 -0.04 0.66 7.24
C VAL A 33 -0.48 0.32 5.82
N PHE A 34 -0.56 1.35 4.98
CA PHE A 34 -0.93 1.24 3.58
C PHE A 34 0.27 1.58 2.70
N ASN A 35 0.65 0.62 1.86
CA ASN A 35 1.74 0.73 0.92
C ASN A 35 1.18 0.99 -0.49
N MET A 36 1.64 2.09 -1.10
CA MET A 36 1.45 2.40 -2.51
C MET A 36 2.66 1.90 -3.30
N ASN A 37 2.47 0.85 -4.08
CA ASN A 37 3.49 0.31 -4.97
C ASN A 37 3.45 1.02 -6.33
N SER A 38 4.34 0.63 -7.24
CA SER A 38 4.46 1.26 -8.55
C SER A 38 3.16 1.17 -9.36
N ILE A 39 2.95 2.19 -10.20
CA ILE A 39 1.94 2.13 -11.26
C ILE A 39 2.62 1.56 -12.51
N ILE A 40 2.07 0.48 -13.03
CA ILE A 40 2.54 -0.17 -14.27
C ILE A 40 1.42 -0.25 -15.29
N GLU A 41 1.76 -0.32 -16.57
CA GLU A 41 0.80 -0.65 -17.63
C GLU A 41 0.56 -2.16 -17.63
N ASP A 42 -0.67 -2.60 -17.38
CA ASP A 42 -1.04 -4.02 -17.38
C ASP A 42 -2.36 -4.25 -18.14
N VAL A 43 -2.60 -5.48 -18.56
CA VAL A 43 -3.81 -5.88 -19.29
C VAL A 43 -4.91 -6.20 -18.28
N VAL A 44 -5.98 -5.41 -18.28
CA VAL A 44 -7.14 -5.59 -17.41
C VAL A 44 -8.36 -5.97 -18.25
N ALA A 45 -9.14 -6.94 -17.78
CA ALA A 45 -10.40 -7.28 -18.41
C ALA A 45 -11.47 -6.23 -18.07
N ILE A 46 -11.89 -5.45 -19.06
CA ILE A 46 -12.98 -4.46 -18.95
C ILE A 46 -14.09 -4.91 -19.89
N ASP A 47 -15.29 -5.13 -19.36
CA ASP A 47 -16.45 -5.63 -20.12
C ASP A 47 -16.15 -6.89 -20.95
N GLY A 48 -15.28 -7.77 -20.42
CA GLY A 48 -14.87 -9.02 -21.07
C GLY A 48 -13.85 -8.86 -22.20
N LYS A 49 -13.29 -7.65 -22.41
CA LYS A 49 -12.24 -7.38 -23.39
C LYS A 49 -10.92 -7.02 -22.69
N PRO A 50 -9.77 -7.47 -23.20
CA PRO A 50 -8.48 -7.03 -22.69
C PRO A 50 -8.21 -5.59 -23.11
N GLU A 51 -8.01 -4.71 -22.12
CA GLU A 51 -7.55 -3.32 -22.34
C GLU A 51 -6.29 -3.06 -21.52
N ILE A 52 -5.34 -2.32 -22.10
CA ILE A 52 -4.12 -1.89 -21.40
C ILE A 52 -4.48 -0.66 -20.56
N ARG A 53 -4.19 -0.70 -19.26
CA ARG A 53 -4.44 0.41 -18.33
C ARG A 53 -3.28 0.57 -17.34
N PRO A 54 -3.06 1.80 -16.84
CA PRO A 54 -2.22 2.00 -15.68
C PRO A 54 -2.88 1.39 -14.45
N VAL A 55 -2.26 0.37 -13.88
CA VAL A 55 -2.67 -0.29 -12.64
C VAL A 55 -1.71 0.07 -11.51
N GLY A 56 -2.26 0.60 -10.43
CA GLY A 56 -1.52 0.81 -9.19
C GLY A 56 -1.66 -0.42 -8.30
N GLN A 57 -0.54 -1.04 -7.93
CA GLN A 57 -0.56 -2.08 -6.92
C GLN A 57 -0.58 -1.43 -5.53
N SER A 58 -1.47 -1.87 -4.64
CA SER A 58 -1.54 -1.39 -3.26
C SER A 58 -1.62 -2.57 -2.31
N SER A 59 -0.87 -2.50 -1.21
CA SER A 59 -0.89 -3.52 -0.16
C SER A 59 -1.22 -2.87 1.19
N MET A 60 -2.01 -3.56 2.00
CA MET A 60 -2.36 -3.09 3.34
C MET A 60 -2.04 -4.19 4.35
N LEU A 61 -1.31 -3.82 5.40
CA LEU A 61 -1.18 -4.65 6.60
C LEU A 61 -1.96 -3.98 7.73
N CYS A 62 -2.80 -4.76 8.40
CA CYS A 62 -3.65 -4.31 9.50
C CYS A 62 -3.46 -5.26 10.68
N CYS A 63 -3.28 -4.72 11.89
CA CYS A 63 -3.29 -5.52 13.11
C CYS A 63 -4.72 -5.85 13.50
N THR A 64 -5.05 -7.13 13.63
CA THR A 64 -6.35 -7.57 14.15
C THR A 64 -6.24 -7.83 15.65
N ASN A 65 -7.16 -7.28 16.46
CA ASN A 65 -7.23 -7.50 17.92
C ASN A 65 -5.95 -7.14 18.70
N ASN A 66 -5.32 -6.00 18.41
CA ASN A 66 -4.06 -5.55 19.02
C ASN A 66 -2.89 -6.54 18.88
N LYS A 67 -2.99 -7.52 17.98
CA LYS A 67 -1.89 -8.40 17.60
C LYS A 67 -1.33 -7.90 16.27
N CYS A 68 -0.33 -7.04 16.39
CA CYS A 68 0.74 -6.89 15.43
C CYS A 68 1.78 -7.98 15.75
#